data_AF-A0A447JB74-F1
#
_entry.id   AF-A0A447JB74-F1
#
_cell.length_a   1.000
_cell.length_b   1.000
_cell.length_c   1.000
_cell.angle_alpha   90.00
_cell.angle_beta   90.00
_cell.angle_gamma   90.00
#
_symmetry.space_group_name_H-M   'P 1'
#
loop_
_entity.id
_entity.type
_entity.pdbx_description
1 polymer ?
#
loop_
_entity_poly.entity_id
_entity_poly.type
_entity_poly.pdbx_seq_one_letter_code
_entity_poly.pdbx_strand_id
1 'polypeptide(L)' 'MKVAKDLVVSLAYQVRTEDGVLVDESPVSAPLDYLHATAL' A
#
# COMPACT_ATOMS: atom_id res chain seq x y z
N MET A 1 6.54 14.20 -4.51
CA MET A 1 5.19 14.06 -5.09
C MET A 1 4.25 13.64 -3.97
N LYS A 2 3.05 14.20 -3.85
CA LYS A 2 2.01 13.69 -2.92
C LYS A 2 1.10 12.72 -3.68
N VAL A 3 0.59 11.69 -3.00
CA VAL A 3 -0.47 10.83 -3.58
C VAL A 3 -1.72 11.69 -3.75
N ALA A 4 -2.31 11.66 -4.95
CA ALA A 4 -3.51 12.39 -5.30
C ALA A 4 -4.69 11.42 -5.44
N LYS A 5 -5.90 11.93 -5.25
CA LYS A 5 -7.14 11.18 -5.45
C LYS A 5 -7.30 10.78 -6.93
N ASP A 6 -7.95 9.64 -7.14
CA ASP A 6 -8.28 9.04 -8.44
C ASP A 6 -7.04 8.72 -9.32
N LEU A 7 -5.88 8.55 -8.66
CA LEU A 7 -4.65 8.12 -9.30
C LEU A 7 -4.28 6.70 -8.82
N VAL A 8 -3.83 5.88 -9.76
CA VAL A 8 -3.21 4.58 -9.43
C VAL A 8 -1.80 4.83 -8.90
N VAL A 9 -1.52 4.26 -7.74
CA VAL A 9 -0.19 4.30 -7.12
C VAL A 9 0.29 2.89 -6.79
N SER A 10 1.59 2.68 -6.98
CA SER A 10 2.28 1.46 -6.55
C SER A 10 2.92 1.71 -5.19
N LEU A 11 2.64 0.87 -4.20
CA LEU A 11 3.21 0.98 -2.86
C LEU A 11 3.72 -0.36 -2.33
N ALA A 12 4.92 -0.33 -1.75
CA ALA A 12 5.46 -1.41 -0.95
C ALA A 12 5.12 -1.13 0.53
N TYR A 13 4.66 -2.15 1.25
CA TYR A 13 4.25 -2.01 2.64
C TYR A 13 4.50 -3.28 3.43
N GLN A 14 4.54 -3.14 4.75
CA GLN A 14 4.55 -4.24 5.69
C GLN A 14 3.60 -3.93 6.84
N VAL A 15 2.64 -4.82 7.09
CA VAL A 15 1.73 -4.72 8.24
C VAL A 15 2.19 -5.70 9.30
N ARG A 16 2.45 -5.17 10.50
CA ARG A 16 2.80 -5.98 11.67
C ARG A 16 1.80 -5.73 12.80
N THR A 17 1.59 -6.75 13.63
CA THR A 17 0.92 -6.56 14.92
C THR A 17 1.79 -5.69 15.84
N GLU A 18 1.22 -5.21 16.95
CA GLU A 18 1.98 -4.46 17.96
C GLU A 18 3.14 -5.27 18.55
N ASP A 19 2.98 -6.60 18.62
CA ASP A 19 4.03 -7.55 19.03
C ASP A 19 5.10 -7.78 17.94
N GLY A 20 5.00 -7.09 16.79
CA GLY A 20 5.97 -7.16 15.69
C GLY A 20 5.78 -8.34 14.74
N VAL A 21 4.74 -9.16 14.91
CA VAL A 21 4.44 -10.31 14.04
C VAL A 21 3.99 -9.81 12.67
N LEU A 22 4.58 -10.35 11.60
CA LEU A 22 4.20 -10.02 10.23
C LEU A 22 2.82 -10.59 9.90
N VAL A 23 1.91 -9.73 9.45
CA VAL A 23 0.53 -10.09 9.07
C VAL A 23 0.35 -10.04 7.57
N ASP A 24 0.93 -9.03 6.90
CA ASP A 24 0.81 -8.84 5.46
C ASP A 24 2.01 -8.06 4.91
N GLU A 25 2.35 -8.29 3.65
CA GLU A 25 3.47 -7.62 2.96
C GLU A 25 3.25 -7.54 1.45
N SER A 26 3.63 -6.39 0.88
CA SER A 26 3.92 -6.26 -0.55
C SER A 26 5.35 -5.72 -0.71
N PRO A 27 6.30 -6.52 -1.23
CA PRO A 27 7.71 -6.14 -1.29
C PRO A 27 7.99 -5.14 -2.41
N VAL A 28 9.15 -4.47 -2.36
CA VAL A 28 9.56 -3.50 -3.40
C VAL A 28 9.68 -4.13 -4.79
N SER A 29 9.99 -5.43 -4.88
CA SER A 29 10.07 -6.17 -6.14
C SER A 29 8.70 -6.51 -6.75
N ALA A 30 7.62 -6.43 -5.96
CA ALA A 30 6.25 -6.70 -6.38
C ALA A 30 5.29 -5.79 -5.57
N PRO A 31 5.27 -4.48 -5.87
CA PRO A 31 4.45 -3.51 -5.13
C PRO A 31 2.95 -3.69 -5.43
N LEU A 32 2.11 -3.27 -4.50
CA LEU A 32 0.66 -3.26 -4.69
C LEU A 32 0.23 -2.03 -5.48
N ASP A 33 -0.45 -2.24 -6.61
CA ASP A 33 -1.10 -1.17 -7.38
C ASP A 33 -2.51 -0.92 -6.84
N TYR A 34 -2.79 0.33 -6.46
CA TYR A 34 -4.06 0.74 -5.84
C TYR A 34 -4.58 2.07 -6.40
N LEU A 35 -5.87 2.11 -6.76
CA LEU A 35 -6.57 3.35 -7.11
C LEU A 35 -6.92 4.13 -5.83
N HIS A 36 -6.24 5.25 -5.61
CA HIS A 36 -6.36 5.98 -4.36
C HIS A 36 -7.65 6.82 -4.26
N ALA A 37 -8.39 6.62 -3.16
CA ALA A 37 -9.52 7.45 -2.74
C ALA A 37 -10.62 7.64 -3.79
N THR A 38 -10.88 6.59 -4.59
CA THR A 38 -11.99 6.59 -5.54
C THR A 38 -13.31 6.84 -4.81
N ALA A 39 -14.09 7.80 -5.30
CA ALA A 39 -15.48 7.93 -4.86
C ALA A 39 -16.29 6.82 -5.56
N LEU A 40 -16.89 5.93 -4.77
CA LEU A 40 -17.94 5.01 -5.23
C LEU A 40 -19.29 5.71 -5.16
#